data_AF-A0A5E4IV08-F1
#
_entry.id   AF-A0A5E4IV08-F1
#
_cell.length_a   1.000
_cell.length_b   1.000
_cell.length_c   1.000
_cell.angle_alpha   90.00
_cell.angle_beta   90.00
_cell.angle_gamma   90.00
#
_symmetry.space_group_name_H-M   'P 1'
#
loop_
_entity.id
_entity.type
_entity.pdbx_description
1 polymer ?
#
loop_
_entity_poly.entity_id
_entity_poly.type
_entity_poly.pdbx_seq_one_letter_code
_entity_poly.pdbx_strand_id
1 'polypeptide(L)'
;MLVSAIEKMSVELGSRQNDVDLLGRLIDQVDHLSKDVADLKSQLRTRQGRPAPVQEQSSGEGKALDNHARSLIEIIAERPGRYTTSDLVDMLGLNKTTVISVMKRALEIDPKHVKMTQGKRRKLYLAYVPEEEAQKTEASTGSDQSDRAKLELMAMT
;
A
#
# COMPACT_ATOMS: atom_id res chain seq x y z
N MET A 1 1.61 63.62 -18.06
CA MET A 1 2.00 62.27 -18.56
C MET A 1 3.14 61.65 -17.75
N LEU A 2 4.22 62.36 -17.42
CA LEU A 2 5.34 61.81 -16.64
C LEU A 2 4.97 61.33 -15.23
N VAL A 3 4.14 62.10 -14.51
CA VAL A 3 3.70 61.75 -13.14
C VAL A 3 2.98 60.40 -13.10
N SER A 4 2.09 60.13 -14.05
CA SER A 4 1.38 58.85 -14.14
C SER A 4 2.30 57.68 -14.54
N ALA A 5 3.36 57.94 -15.31
CA ALA A 5 4.37 56.91 -15.61
C ALA A 5 5.22 56.58 -14.37
N ILE A 6 5.54 57.58 -13.54
CA ILE A 6 6.27 57.39 -12.28
C ILE A 6 5.43 56.63 -11.26
N GLU A 7 4.14 56.95 -11.13
CA GLU A 7 3.21 56.20 -10.27
C GLU A 7 3.10 54.72 -10.68
N LYS A 8 2.97 54.43 -11.98
CA LYS A 8 2.95 53.06 -12.49
C LYS A 8 4.25 52.29 -12.20
N MET A 9 5.41 52.93 -12.44
CA MET A 9 6.70 52.32 -12.12
C MET A 9 6.87 52.06 -10.62
N SER A 10 6.39 52.96 -9.76
CA SER A 10 6.43 52.80 -8.30
C SER A 10 5.61 51.60 -7.83
N VAL A 11 4.42 51.38 -8.41
CA VAL A 11 3.57 50.21 -8.11
C VAL A 11 4.22 48.91 -8.58
N GLU A 12 4.81 48.88 -9.78
CA GLU A 12 5.52 47.70 -10.29
C GLU A 12 6.79 47.38 -9.47
N LEU A 13 7.52 48.39 -9.01
CA LEU A 13 8.66 48.21 -8.11
C LEU A 13 8.23 47.62 -6.77
N GLY A 14 7.12 48.09 -6.21
CA GLY A 14 6.54 47.55 -4.99
C GLY A 14 6.09 46.10 -5.13
N SER A 15 5.46 45.72 -6.25
CA SER A 15 5.05 44.33 -6.48
C SER A 15 6.25 43.41 -6.63
N ARG A 16 7.28 43.83 -7.38
CA ARG A 16 8.52 43.05 -7.55
C ARG A 16 9.26 42.86 -6.24
N GLN A 17 9.28 43.86 -5.37
CA GLN A 17 9.90 43.74 -4.05
C GLN A 17 9.19 42.67 -3.20
N ASN A 18 7.85 42.64 -3.23
CA ASN A 18 7.07 41.61 -2.54
C ASN A 18 7.32 40.21 -3.10
N ASP A 19 7.47 40.08 -4.42
CA ASP A 19 7.78 38.80 -5.07
C ASP A 19 9.17 38.28 -4.66
N VAL A 20 10.16 39.18 -4.55
CA VAL A 20 11.51 38.84 -4.07
C VAL A 20 11.49 38.41 -2.62
N ASP A 21 10.74 39.10 -1.76
CA ASP A 21 10.60 38.72 -0.34
C ASP A 21 9.89 37.37 -0.17
N LEU A 22 8.89 37.08 -1.01
CA LEU A 22 8.21 35.78 -1.04
C LEU A 22 9.17 34.67 -1.48
N LEU A 23 9.95 34.90 -2.54
CA LEU A 23 10.98 33.97 -2.99
C LEU A 23 12.01 33.69 -1.90
N GLY A 24 12.48 34.72 -1.19
CA GLY A 24 13.39 34.55 -0.05
C GLY A 24 12.82 33.62 1.03
N ARG A 25 11.57 33.84 1.43
CA ARG A 25 10.90 32.99 2.44
C ARG A 25 10.70 31.55 1.97
N LEU A 26 10.40 31.35 0.69
CA LEU A 26 10.27 30.00 0.12
C LEU A 26 11.61 29.27 0.11
N ILE A 27 12.71 29.96 -0.20
CA ILE A 27 14.06 29.40 -0.14
C ILE A 27 14.40 28.98 1.30
N ASP A 28 14.16 29.86 2.27
CA ASP A 28 14.39 29.54 3.69
C ASP A 28 13.57 28.33 4.15
N GLN A 29 12.32 28.21 3.68
CA GLN A 29 11.47 27.05 3.98
C GLN A 29 12.01 25.76 3.35
N VAL A 30 12.48 25.80 2.11
CA VAL A 30 13.09 24.65 1.43
C VAL A 30 14.38 24.22 2.14
N ASP A 31 15.19 25.18 2.58
CA ASP A 31 16.42 24.89 3.33
C ASP A 31 16.12 24.27 4.70
N HIS A 32 15.09 24.77 5.38
CA HIS A 32 14.66 24.21 6.65
C HIS A 32 14.13 22.77 6.50
N LEU A 33 13.26 22.52 5.52
CA LEU A 33 12.79 21.16 5.19
C LEU A 33 13.96 20.24 4.80
N SER A 34 14.92 20.74 4.03
CA SER A 34 16.09 19.96 3.62
C SER A 34 16.91 19.51 4.83
N LYS A 35 17.04 20.37 5.84
CA LYS A 35 17.71 20.04 7.11
C LYS A 35 16.92 19.01 7.92
N ASP A 36 15.61 19.20 8.05
CA ASP A 36 14.75 18.28 8.80
C ASP A 36 14.74 16.87 8.17
N VAL A 37 14.74 16.78 6.83
CA VAL A 37 14.85 15.51 6.09
C VAL A 37 16.21 14.86 6.30
N ALA A 38 17.30 15.65 6.29
CA ALA A 38 18.63 15.13 6.57
C ALA A 38 18.75 14.57 7.99
N ASP A 39 18.18 15.27 8.97
CA ASP A 39 18.15 14.85 10.37
C ASP A 39 17.29 13.58 10.54
N LEU A 40 16.12 13.50 9.90
CA LEU A 40 15.28 12.32 9.92
C LEU A 40 15.99 11.10 9.29
N LYS A 41 16.69 11.29 8.17
CA LYS A 41 17.50 10.25 7.52
C LYS A 41 18.66 9.80 8.41
N SER A 42 19.29 10.74 9.11
CA SER A 42 20.34 10.45 10.09
C SER A 42 19.80 9.62 11.26
N GLN A 43 18.66 10.01 11.83
CA GLN A 43 17.98 9.26 12.90
C GLN A 43 17.57 7.84 12.45
N LEU A 44 17.11 7.68 11.21
CA LEU A 44 16.78 6.37 10.67
C LEU A 44 18.02 5.47 10.55
N ARG A 45 19.13 6.02 10.07
CA ARG A 45 20.41 5.29 9.97
C ARG A 45 20.98 4.91 11.33
N THR A 46 20.95 5.81 12.31
CA THR A 46 21.45 5.50 13.66
C THR A 46 20.58 4.47 14.36
N ARG A 47 19.26 4.45 14.09
CA ARG A 47 18.34 3.39 14.56
C ARG A 47 18.57 2.04 13.90
N GLN A 48 19.06 1.99 12.65
CA GLN A 48 19.39 0.74 11.95
C GLN A 48 20.81 0.22 12.23
N GLY A 49 21.67 1.01 12.89
CA GLY A 49 23.07 0.67 13.14
C GLY A 49 23.34 -0.30 14.30
N ARG A 50 22.32 -0.76 15.04
CA ARG A 50 22.49 -1.73 16.12
C ARG A 50 22.05 -3.12 15.62
N PRO A 51 22.95 -4.11 15.47
CA PRO A 51 22.55 -5.48 15.18
C PRO A 51 22.05 -6.09 16.49
N ALA A 52 20.76 -5.89 16.78
CA ALA A 52 20.03 -6.69 17.76
C ALA A 52 19.43 -7.90 17.03
N PRO A 53 19.37 -9.08 17.67
CA PRO A 53 18.89 -10.28 17.00
C PRO A 53 17.41 -10.11 16.66
N VAL A 54 17.05 -10.64 15.49
CA VAL A 54 15.70 -10.86 14.95
C VAL A 54 14.61 -10.79 16.03
N GLN A 55 14.06 -9.60 16.24
CA GLN A 55 12.80 -9.39 16.95
C GLN A 55 12.05 -8.32 16.17
N GLU A 56 11.09 -8.81 15.40
CA GLU A 56 9.93 -8.12 14.85
C GLU A 56 9.95 -6.59 14.96
N GLN A 57 10.44 -5.93 13.92
CA GLN A 57 10.10 -4.54 13.63
C GLN A 57 8.63 -4.45 13.17
N SER A 58 7.67 -4.90 13.99
CA SER A 58 6.26 -5.08 13.57
C SER A 58 5.30 -4.00 14.08
N SER A 59 5.72 -3.07 14.95
CA SER A 59 4.76 -2.16 15.61
C SER A 59 4.41 -0.90 14.80
N GLY A 60 5.27 -0.45 13.88
CA GLY A 60 5.02 0.72 13.03
C GLY A 60 4.56 0.39 11.61
N GLU A 61 5.16 -0.65 11.03
CA GLU A 61 4.85 -1.10 9.66
C GLU A 61 3.49 -1.78 9.57
N GLY A 62 3.04 -2.44 10.66
CA GLY A 62 1.70 -3.01 10.76
C GLY A 62 0.61 -1.98 10.46
N LYS A 63 0.61 -0.82 11.12
CA LYS A 63 -0.43 0.21 10.92
C LYS A 63 -0.47 0.79 9.51
N ALA A 64 0.70 0.97 8.88
CA ALA A 64 0.76 1.48 7.51
C ALA A 64 0.20 0.44 6.52
N LEU A 65 0.59 -0.83 6.69
CA LEU A 65 0.08 -1.93 5.88
C LEU A 65 -1.41 -2.18 6.12
N ASP A 66 -1.90 -1.97 7.35
CA ASP A 66 -3.31 -2.13 7.70
C ASP A 66 -4.20 -1.13 6.95
N ASN A 67 -3.76 0.13 6.82
CA ASN A 67 -4.49 1.12 6.03
C ASN A 67 -4.55 0.70 4.56
N HIS A 68 -3.43 0.27 3.98
CA HIS A 68 -3.40 -0.23 2.60
C HIS A 68 -4.24 -1.50 2.42
N ALA A 69 -4.29 -2.38 3.42
CA ALA A 69 -5.10 -3.58 3.39
C ALA A 69 -6.60 -3.26 3.46
N ARG A 70 -7.01 -2.29 4.27
CA ARG A 70 -8.40 -1.80 4.30
C ARG A 70 -8.81 -1.17 2.97
N SER A 71 -7.97 -0.30 2.41
CA SER A 71 -8.23 0.28 1.08
C SER A 71 -8.28 -0.80 0.00
N LEU A 72 -7.45 -1.83 0.08
CA LEU A 72 -7.53 -2.97 -0.83
C LEU A 72 -8.86 -3.71 -0.71
N ILE A 73 -9.36 -3.94 0.52
CA ILE A 73 -10.67 -4.57 0.78
C ILE A 73 -11.80 -3.73 0.17
N GLU A 74 -11.77 -2.41 0.34
CA GLU A 74 -12.76 -1.50 -0.26
C GLU A 74 -12.76 -1.59 -1.78
N ILE A 75 -11.59 -1.56 -2.43
CA ILE A 75 -11.48 -1.65 -3.90
C ILE A 75 -12.03 -2.97 -4.42
N ILE A 76 -11.71 -4.09 -3.79
CA ILE A 76 -12.18 -5.41 -4.23
C ILE A 76 -13.65 -5.65 -3.89
N ALA A 77 -14.21 -4.96 -2.89
CA ALA A 77 -15.63 -4.96 -2.59
C ALA A 77 -16.43 -4.13 -3.62
N GLU A 78 -15.92 -2.97 -4.04
CA GLU A 78 -16.54 -2.16 -5.09
C GLU A 78 -16.50 -2.83 -6.46
N ARG A 79 -15.42 -3.58 -6.75
CA ARG A 79 -15.22 -4.30 -8.00
C ARG A 79 -14.85 -5.75 -7.73
N PRO A 80 -15.85 -6.63 -7.49
CA PRO A 80 -15.59 -8.03 -7.24
C PRO A 80 -14.96 -8.65 -8.49
N GLY A 81 -13.76 -9.20 -8.31
CA GLY A 81 -12.94 -9.72 -9.40
C GLY A 81 -11.76 -10.52 -8.87
N ARG A 82 -11.07 -11.19 -9.79
CA ARG A 82 -9.86 -11.96 -9.48
C ARG A 82 -8.63 -11.13 -9.86
N TYR A 83 -7.91 -10.65 -8.87
CA TYR A 83 -6.73 -9.80 -9.04
C TYR A 83 -5.44 -10.58 -8.85
N THR A 84 -4.49 -10.42 -9.76
CA THR A 84 -3.13 -10.96 -9.58
C THR A 84 -2.28 -10.00 -8.75
N THR A 85 -1.16 -10.48 -8.22
CA THR A 85 -0.16 -9.60 -7.58
C THR A 85 0.32 -8.51 -8.54
N SER A 86 0.45 -8.76 -9.84
CA SER A 86 0.83 -7.73 -10.82
C SER A 86 -0.22 -6.64 -10.95
N ASP A 87 -1.51 -7.01 -11.05
CA ASP A 87 -2.59 -6.03 -11.18
C ASP A 87 -2.68 -5.13 -9.93
N LEU A 88 -2.50 -5.74 -8.75
CA LEU A 88 -2.45 -5.00 -7.49
C LEU A 88 -1.21 -4.11 -7.34
N VAL A 89 -0.06 -4.52 -7.91
CA VAL A 89 1.14 -3.68 -7.99
C VAL A 89 0.85 -2.43 -8.82
N ASP A 90 0.22 -2.59 -9.98
CA ASP A 90 -0.08 -1.48 -10.87
C ASP A 90 -1.15 -0.54 -10.29
N MET A 91 -2.17 -1.08 -9.60
CA MET A 91 -3.22 -0.27 -8.98
C MET A 91 -2.79 0.43 -7.70
N LEU A 92 -1.98 -0.23 -6.86
CA LEU A 92 -1.55 0.33 -5.57
C LEU A 92 -0.23 1.12 -5.67
N GLY A 93 0.53 0.95 -6.76
CA GLY A 93 1.86 1.56 -6.94
C GLY A 93 2.91 1.04 -5.94
N LEU A 94 2.67 -0.13 -5.34
CA LEU A 94 3.51 -0.71 -4.30
C LEU A 94 4.45 -1.78 -4.85
N ASN A 95 5.55 -2.02 -4.15
CA ASN A 95 6.46 -3.11 -4.49
C ASN A 95 5.76 -4.48 -4.39
N LYS A 96 6.13 -5.42 -5.27
CA LYS A 96 5.55 -6.78 -5.32
C LYS A 96 5.56 -7.49 -3.96
N THR A 97 6.64 -7.36 -3.19
CA THR A 97 6.76 -7.95 -1.84
C THR A 97 5.78 -7.32 -0.86
N THR A 98 5.66 -5.99 -0.87
CA THR A 98 4.72 -5.22 -0.05
C THR A 98 3.29 -5.58 -0.39
N VAL A 99 2.93 -5.70 -1.67
CA VAL A 99 1.60 -6.13 -2.10
C VAL A 99 1.27 -7.52 -1.56
N ILE A 100 2.21 -8.47 -1.56
CA ILE A 100 1.97 -9.80 -0.96
C ILE A 100 1.69 -9.68 0.55
N SER A 101 2.42 -8.81 1.26
CA SER A 101 2.17 -8.56 2.68
C SER A 101 0.80 -7.92 2.90
N VAL A 102 0.40 -6.94 2.07
CA VAL A 102 -0.92 -6.30 2.12
C VAL A 102 -2.04 -7.31 1.81
N MET A 103 -1.85 -8.20 0.82
CA MET A 103 -2.80 -9.28 0.51
C MET A 103 -3.01 -10.22 1.70
N LYS A 104 -1.94 -10.60 2.39
CA LYS A 104 -2.00 -11.43 3.60
C LYS A 104 -2.70 -10.69 4.75
N ARG A 105 -2.40 -9.42 4.96
CA ARG A 105 -3.07 -8.57 5.97
C ARG A 105 -4.55 -8.39 5.67
N ALA A 106 -4.94 -8.21 4.41
CA ALA A 106 -6.35 -8.12 4.02
C ALA A 106 -7.12 -9.41 4.36
N LEU A 107 -6.50 -10.58 4.16
CA LEU A 107 -7.06 -11.87 4.57
C LEU A 107 -7.18 -12.00 6.11
N GLU A 108 -6.24 -11.44 6.86
CA GLU A 108 -6.29 -11.42 8.32
C GLU A 108 -7.38 -10.48 8.86
N ILE A 109 -7.62 -9.34 8.19
CA ILE A 109 -8.63 -8.35 8.57
C ILE A 109 -10.04 -8.84 8.22
N ASP A 110 -10.23 -9.40 7.02
CA ASP A 110 -11.53 -9.88 6.55
C ASP A 110 -11.42 -11.27 5.88
N PRO A 111 -11.30 -12.34 6.69
CA PRO A 111 -11.17 -13.70 6.17
C PRO A 111 -12.46 -14.24 5.53
N LYS A 112 -13.60 -13.56 5.72
CA LYS A 112 -14.90 -14.01 5.20
C LYS A 112 -15.05 -13.69 3.73
N HIS A 113 -14.67 -12.48 3.34
CA HIS A 113 -14.88 -11.99 1.97
C HIS A 113 -13.62 -12.06 1.12
N VAL A 114 -12.42 -12.07 1.72
CA VAL A 114 -11.17 -12.10 0.98
C VAL A 114 -10.63 -13.52 0.91
N LYS A 115 -10.49 -14.08 -0.30
CA LYS A 115 -9.82 -15.37 -0.51
C LYS A 115 -8.56 -15.21 -1.34
N MET A 116 -7.48 -15.82 -0.85
CA MET A 116 -6.21 -15.89 -1.57
C MET A 116 -6.02 -17.30 -2.14
N THR A 117 -5.83 -17.40 -3.46
CA THR A 117 -5.61 -18.68 -4.15
C THR A 117 -4.26 -18.68 -4.88
N GLN A 118 -3.62 -19.85 -4.93
CA GLN A 118 -2.41 -20.06 -5.74
C GLN A 118 -2.80 -20.76 -7.04
N GLY A 119 -2.53 -20.12 -8.18
CA GLY A 119 -2.74 -20.73 -9.50
C GLY A 119 -1.47 -21.34 -10.08
N LYS A 120 -1.53 -21.65 -11.39
CA LYS A 120 -0.42 -22.24 -12.14
C LYS A 120 0.87 -21.40 -11.98
N ARG A 121 2.01 -22.06 -11.80
CA ARG A 121 3.33 -21.43 -11.53
C ARG A 121 3.41 -20.61 -10.23
N ARG A 122 2.64 -20.97 -9.19
CA ARG A 122 2.65 -20.31 -7.86
C ARG A 122 2.25 -18.82 -7.92
N LYS A 123 1.45 -18.43 -8.92
CA LYS A 123 0.89 -17.08 -9.00
C LYS A 123 -0.17 -16.89 -7.93
N LEU A 124 -0.07 -15.83 -7.13
CA LEU A 124 -1.07 -15.48 -6.12
C LEU A 124 -2.20 -14.67 -6.76
N TYR A 125 -3.43 -15.04 -6.40
CA TYR A 125 -4.64 -14.34 -6.79
C TYR A 125 -5.44 -13.96 -5.55
N LEU A 126 -5.97 -12.74 -5.54
CA LEU A 126 -6.94 -12.26 -4.57
C LEU A 126 -8.32 -12.25 -5.22
N ALA A 127 -9.33 -12.75 -4.53
CA ALA A 127 -10.71 -12.66 -4.97
C ALA A 127 -11.60 -12.21 -3.80
N TYR A 128 -12.60 -11.39 -4.13
CA TYR A 128 -13.68 -11.03 -3.21
C TYR A 128 -14.86 -11.99 -3.42
N VAL A 129 -15.29 -12.65 -2.35
CA VAL A 129 -16.45 -13.56 -2.34
C VAL A 129 -17.61 -12.81 -1.66
N PRO A 130 -18.69 -12.50 -2.39
CA PRO A 130 -19.87 -11.90 -1.78
C PRO A 130 -20.50 -12.86 -0.76
N GLU A 131 -21.13 -12.31 0.26
CA GLU A 131 -21.63 -13.02 1.46
C GLU A 131 -22.57 -14.22 1.11
N GLU A 132 -23.25 -14.19 -0.04
CA GLU A 132 -24.12 -15.26 -0.55
C GLU A 132 -23.36 -16.54 -1.00
N GLU A 133 -22.10 -16.43 -1.41
CA GLU A 133 -21.27 -17.59 -1.81
C GLU A 133 -20.36 -18.11 -0.69
N ALA A 134 -20.09 -17.30 0.33
CA ALA A 134 -19.26 -17.69 1.47
C ALA A 134 -19.84 -18.91 2.20
N GLN A 135 -21.17 -18.96 2.38
CA GLN A 135 -21.88 -20.10 2.97
C GLN A 135 -21.88 -21.37 2.10
N LYS A 136 -21.75 -21.24 0.78
CA LYS A 136 -21.76 -22.40 -0.13
C LYS A 136 -20.44 -23.17 -0.09
N THR A 137 -19.33 -22.50 0.21
CA THR A 137 -18.01 -23.15 0.32
C THR A 137 -17.77 -23.93 1.60
N GLU A 138 -18.49 -23.66 2.69
CA GLU A 138 -18.40 -24.50 3.91
C GLU A 138 -19.10 -25.86 3.72
N ALA A 139 -20.04 -25.97 2.78
CA ALA A 139 -20.67 -27.24 2.41
C ALA A 139 -19.87 -28.07 1.40
N SER A 140 -18.84 -27.51 0.74
CA SER A 140 -18.10 -28.17 -0.34
C SER A 140 -16.65 -28.55 -0.01
N THR A 141 -16.15 -28.24 1.18
CA THR A 141 -14.80 -28.67 1.65
C THR A 141 -14.74 -30.12 2.14
N GLY A 142 -15.82 -30.89 2.02
CA GLY A 142 -15.87 -32.32 2.34
C GLY A 142 -15.66 -33.30 1.15
N SER A 143 -15.43 -32.80 -0.07
CA SER A 143 -15.48 -33.65 -1.28
C SER A 143 -14.12 -34.21 -1.73
N ASP A 144 -12.98 -33.61 -1.35
CA ASP A 144 -11.67 -33.97 -1.92
C ASP A 144 -10.88 -35.03 -1.13
N GLN A 145 -11.37 -35.49 0.04
CA GLN A 145 -10.77 -36.62 0.75
C GLN A 145 -11.34 -37.99 0.33
N SER A 146 -12.54 -38.03 -0.27
CA SER A 146 -13.19 -39.29 -0.64
C SER A 146 -12.51 -40.01 -1.80
N ASP A 147 -11.89 -39.28 -2.73
CA ASP A 147 -11.29 -39.88 -3.93
C ASP A 147 -9.92 -40.52 -3.66
N ARG A 148 -9.20 -40.07 -2.63
CA ARG A 148 -7.89 -40.64 -2.30
C ARG A 148 -8.01 -42.00 -1.59
N ALA A 149 -9.03 -42.17 -0.76
CA ALA A 149 -9.31 -43.44 -0.07
C ALA A 149 -9.80 -44.54 -1.03
N LYS A 150 -10.53 -44.17 -2.09
CA LYS A 150 -11.01 -45.15 -3.09
C LYS A 150 -9.89 -45.66 -4.00
N LEU A 151 -8.81 -44.88 -4.17
CA LEU A 151 -7.66 -45.28 -4.98
C LEU A 151 -6.73 -46.28 -4.27
N GLU A 152 -6.65 -46.26 -2.93
CA GLU A 152 -5.83 -47.23 -2.17
C GLU A 152 -6.49 -48.61 -2.04
N LEU A 153 -7.83 -48.68 -2.06
CA LEU A 153 -8.56 -49.95 -1.94
C LEU A 153 -8.56 -50.81 -3.23
N MET A 154 -8.24 -50.24 -4.39
CA MET A 154 -8.10 -50.98 -5.66
C MET A 154 -6.70 -51.54 -5.91
N ALA A 155 -5.71 -51.20 -5.07
CA ALA A 155 -4.35 -51.71 -5.20
C ALA A 155 -4.09 -53.02 -4.41
N MET A 156 -5.12 -53.57 -3.74
CA MET A 156 -5.05 -54.78 -2.92
C MET A 156 -6.00 -55.91 -3.38
N THR A 157 -6.20 -56.04 -4.68
CA THR A 157 -6.84 -57.21 -5.32
C THR A 157 -6.08 -57.59 -6.56
#